data_AF-A0A1F4BGF7-F1
#
_entry.id   AF-A0A1F4BGF7-F1
#
_cell.length_a   1.000
_cell.length_b   1.000
_cell.length_c   1.000
_cell.angle_alpha   90.00
_cell.angle_beta   90.00
_cell.angle_gamma   90.00
#
_symmetry.space_group_name_H-M   'P 1'
#
loop_
_entity.id
_entity.type
_entity.pdbx_description
1 polymer ?
#
loop_
_entity_poly.entity_id
_entity_poly.type
_entity_poly.pdbx_seq_one_letter_code
_entity_poly.pdbx_strand_id
1 'polypeptide(L)'
;MAVAYNVLTLWGPLTLLAGVVGAIGIYLLYRPVLEPERRSFLRYIAISAGAGFVGYWIGTAIGIGIACMPENAGNLCGLIGVFGVGPLVAGVAIFAYACYWASQARSGA
;
A
#
# COMPACT_ATOMS: atom_id res chain seq x y z
N MET A 1 20.42 -9.82 13.91
CA MET A 1 19.80 -10.10 12.60
C MET A 1 18.34 -10.55 12.75
N ALA A 2 18.03 -11.61 13.52
CA ALA A 2 16.65 -12.07 13.80
C ALA A 2 15.63 -10.98 14.23
N VAL A 3 16.05 -10.03 15.06
CA VAL A 3 15.18 -8.94 15.57
C VAL A 3 14.73 -7.98 14.45
N ALA A 4 15.63 -7.63 13.53
CA ALA A 4 15.31 -6.75 12.40
C ALA A 4 14.31 -7.41 11.44
N TYR A 5 14.41 -8.73 11.25
CA TYR A 5 13.49 -9.49 10.40
C TYR A 5 12.09 -9.62 11.01
N ASN A 6 12.00 -9.90 12.32
CA ASN A 6 10.72 -9.94 13.03
C ASN A 6 10.02 -8.58 13.00
N VAL A 7 10.77 -7.50 13.16
CA VAL A 7 10.24 -6.14 13.03
C VAL A 7 9.74 -5.92 11.59
N LEU A 8 10.57 -6.13 10.57
CA LEU A 8 10.14 -5.83 9.20
C LEU A 8 8.91 -6.66 8.72
N THR A 9 8.84 -7.93 9.14
CA THR A 9 7.72 -8.83 8.81
C THR A 9 6.42 -8.47 9.54
N LEU A 10 6.52 -7.84 10.73
CA LEU A 10 5.35 -7.35 11.48
C LEU A 10 4.89 -5.97 10.97
N TRP A 11 5.85 -5.12 10.60
CA TRP A 11 5.59 -3.74 10.18
C TRP A 11 5.04 -3.63 8.76
N GLY A 12 5.38 -4.55 7.85
CA GLY A 12 4.78 -4.61 6.51
C GLY A 12 3.25 -4.68 6.53
N PRO A 13 2.63 -5.71 7.13
CA PRO A 13 1.17 -5.79 7.19
C PRO A 13 0.54 -4.64 7.98
N LEU A 14 1.20 -4.13 9.03
CA LEU A 14 0.74 -2.95 9.78
C LEU A 14 0.69 -1.68 8.92
N THR A 15 1.70 -1.43 8.09
CA THR A 15 1.73 -0.28 7.18
C THR A 15 0.66 -0.39 6.09
N LEU A 16 0.42 -1.59 5.57
CA LEU A 16 -0.69 -1.85 4.66
C LEU A 16 -2.05 -1.59 5.33
N LEU A 17 -2.22 -2.06 6.57
CA LEU A 17 -3.42 -1.81 7.38
C LEU A 17 -3.63 -0.31 7.63
N ALA A 18 -2.58 0.42 8.01
CA ALA A 18 -2.62 1.86 8.21
C ALA A 18 -2.96 2.61 6.90
N GLY A 19 -2.39 2.19 5.77
CA GLY A 19 -2.71 2.74 4.45
C GLY A 19 -4.17 2.54 4.04
N VAL A 20 -4.71 1.35 4.29
CA VAL A 20 -6.13 1.03 4.03
C VAL A 20 -7.06 1.84 4.95
N VAL A 21 -6.76 1.91 6.25
CA VAL A 21 -7.54 2.69 7.21
C VAL A 21 -7.50 4.18 6.85
N GLY A 22 -6.33 4.71 6.46
CA GLY A 22 -6.18 6.08 5.99
C GLY A 22 -6.99 6.36 4.72
N ALA A 23 -6.96 5.45 3.74
CA ALA A 23 -7.75 5.57 2.53
C ALA A 23 -9.27 5.54 2.81
N ILE A 24 -9.73 4.65 3.71
CA ILE A 24 -11.13 4.61 4.14
C ILE A 24 -11.51 5.92 4.84
N GLY A 25 -10.66 6.44 5.73
CA GLY A 25 -10.89 7.71 6.42
C GLY A 25 -11.04 8.88 5.45
N ILE A 26 -10.12 8.99 4.49
CA ILE A 26 -10.17 10.00 3.42
C ILE A 26 -11.43 9.83 2.57
N TYR A 27 -11.77 8.60 2.19
CA TYR A 27 -12.98 8.31 1.44
C TYR A 27 -14.24 8.77 2.19
N LEU A 28 -14.39 8.42 3.47
CA LEU A 28 -15.54 8.83 4.27
C LEU A 28 -15.64 10.34 4.46
N LEU A 29 -14.50 11.05 4.51
CA LEU A 29 -14.45 12.49 4.69
C LEU A 29 -14.84 13.25 3.41
N TYR A 30 -14.39 12.78 2.24
CA TYR A 30 -14.57 13.47 0.95
C TYR A 30 -15.67 12.87 0.06
N ARG A 31 -16.25 11.71 0.39
CA ARG A 31 -17.41 11.14 -0.32
C ARG A 31 -18.60 12.10 -0.49
N PRO A 32 -18.99 12.97 0.49
CA PRO A 32 -20.16 13.82 0.28
C PRO A 32 -19.91 14.94 -0.75
N VAL A 33 -18.63 15.24 -1.05
CA VAL A 33 -18.23 16.28 -2.01
C VAL A 33 -18.05 15.70 -3.41
N LEU A 34 -17.47 14.50 -3.52
CA LEU A 34 -17.09 13.89 -4.80
C LEU A 34 -18.16 12.98 -5.42
N GLU A 35 -19.05 12.39 -4.63
CA GLU A 35 -19.92 11.30 -5.12
C GLU A 35 -21.35 11.38 -4.54
N PRO A 36 -22.31 11.98 -5.27
CA PRO A 36 -23.73 11.78 -4.96
C PRO A 36 -24.21 10.36 -5.34
N GLU A 37 -23.46 9.61 -6.15
CA GLU A 37 -23.89 8.35 -6.75
C GLU A 37 -23.05 7.12 -6.33
N ARG A 38 -23.73 6.02 -5.98
CA ARG A 38 -23.14 4.78 -5.41
C ARG A 38 -22.15 4.05 -6.35
N ARG A 39 -22.15 4.38 -7.64
CA ARG A 39 -21.38 3.69 -8.68
C ARG A 39 -19.89 4.08 -8.67
N SER A 40 -19.57 5.27 -8.18
CA SER A 40 -18.18 5.75 -8.12
C SER A 40 -17.39 5.11 -6.96
N PHE A 41 -18.06 4.68 -5.88
CA PHE A 41 -17.43 3.94 -4.78
C PHE A 41 -16.73 2.65 -5.22
N LEU A 42 -17.41 1.86 -6.05
CA LEU A 42 -16.87 0.62 -6.62
C LEU A 42 -15.64 0.90 -7.48
N ARG A 43 -15.64 2.03 -8.20
CA ARG A 43 -14.52 2.47 -9.02
C ARG A 43 -13.34 2.91 -8.15
N TYR A 44 -13.60 3.65 -7.07
CA TYR A 44 -12.59 4.04 -6.10
C TYR A 44 -11.93 2.82 -5.44
N ILE A 45 -12.72 1.85 -4.97
CA ILE A 45 -12.20 0.59 -4.42
C ILE A 45 -11.41 -0.19 -5.47
N ALA A 46 -11.92 -0.33 -6.69
CA ALA A 46 -11.24 -1.09 -7.73
C ALA A 46 -9.88 -0.47 -8.10
N ILE A 47 -9.80 0.86 -8.22
CA ILE A 47 -8.55 1.54 -8.58
C ILE A 47 -7.57 1.53 -7.40
N SER A 48 -8.03 1.78 -6.17
CA SER A 48 -7.18 1.72 -4.98
C SER A 48 -6.63 0.31 -4.73
N ALA A 49 -7.47 -0.73 -4.86
CA ALA A 49 -7.05 -2.12 -4.77
C ALA A 49 -6.06 -2.49 -5.89
N GLY A 50 -6.31 -2.03 -7.13
CA GLY A 50 -5.39 -2.21 -8.25
C GLY A 50 -4.04 -1.55 -8.02
N ALA A 51 -4.02 -0.31 -7.53
CA ALA A 51 -2.79 0.41 -7.18
C ALA A 51 -2.02 -0.28 -6.06
N GLY A 52 -2.72 -0.77 -5.03
CA GLY A 52 -2.13 -1.57 -3.96
C GLY A 52 -1.53 -2.88 -4.46
N PHE A 53 -2.23 -3.61 -5.34
CA PHE A 53 -1.75 -4.86 -5.92
C PHE A 53 -0.49 -4.64 -6.77
N VAL A 54 -0.50 -3.65 -7.66
CA VAL A 54 0.68 -3.31 -8.47
C VAL A 54 1.85 -2.85 -7.59
N GLY A 55 1.59 -2.00 -6.60
CA GLY A 55 2.58 -1.55 -5.64
C GLY A 55 3.19 -2.70 -4.83
N TYR A 56 2.37 -3.69 -4.45
CA TYR A 56 2.82 -4.89 -3.77
C TYR A 56 3.82 -5.68 -4.61
N TRP A 57 3.48 -5.99 -5.86
CA TRP A 57 4.36 -6.76 -6.74
C TRP A 57 5.68 -6.05 -7.03
N ILE A 58 5.63 -4.72 -7.27
CA ILE A 58 6.82 -3.91 -7.48
C ILE A 58 7.67 -3.88 -6.22
N GLY A 59 7.07 -3.61 -5.06
CA GLY A 59 7.76 -3.57 -3.77
C GLY A 59 8.38 -4.92 -3.40
N THR A 60 7.70 -6.02 -3.70
CA THR A 60 8.23 -7.37 -3.50
C THR A 60 9.40 -7.66 -4.44
N ALA A 61 9.31 -7.34 -5.72
CA ALA A 61 10.41 -7.55 -6.66
C ALA A 61 11.66 -6.75 -6.26
N ILE A 62 11.49 -5.48 -5.88
CA ILE A 62 12.57 -4.62 -5.39
C ILE A 62 13.13 -5.16 -4.06
N GLY A 63 12.28 -5.51 -3.12
CA GLY A 63 12.68 -6.02 -1.81
C GLY A 63 13.45 -7.33 -1.89
N ILE A 64 13.06 -8.25 -2.76
CA ILE A 64 13.80 -9.49 -3.04
C ILE A 64 15.16 -9.16 -3.65
N GLY A 65 15.19 -8.28 -4.66
CA GLY A 65 16.43 -7.89 -5.33
C GLY A 65 17.47 -7.30 -4.37
N ILE A 66 17.05 -6.43 -3.46
CA ILE A 66 17.95 -5.81 -2.48
C ILE A 66 18.35 -6.82 -1.38
N ALA A 67 17.39 -7.61 -0.89
CA ALA A 67 17.66 -8.56 0.19
C ALA A 67 18.54 -9.74 -0.25
N CYS A 68 18.43 -10.20 -1.51
CA CYS A 68 19.23 -11.30 -2.06
C CYS A 68 20.63 -10.92 -2.58
N MET A 69 21.03 -9.65 -2.59
CA MET A 69 22.38 -9.24 -3.01
C MET A 69 23.56 -9.76 -2.14
N PRO A 70 23.46 -9.96 -0.81
CA PRO A 70 24.58 -10.45 -0.01
C PRO A 70 24.73 -11.98 -0.16
N GLU A 71 25.98 -12.47 -0.25
CA GLU A 71 26.31 -13.89 -0.47
C GLU A 71 25.80 -14.86 0.63
N ASN A 72 25.36 -14.34 1.78
CA ASN A 72 24.75 -15.10 2.88
C ASN A 72 23.21 -15.05 2.90
N ALA A 73 22.59 -14.66 1.78
CA ALA A 73 21.15 -14.61 1.62
C ALA A 73 20.54 -16.03 1.59
N GLY A 74 20.21 -16.57 2.76
CA GLY A 74 19.38 -17.77 2.87
C GLY A 74 17.94 -17.53 2.38
N ASN A 75 17.09 -18.56 2.45
CA ASN A 75 15.68 -18.54 2.00
C ASN A 75 14.79 -17.44 2.66
N LEU A 76 15.30 -16.69 3.63
CA LEU A 76 14.61 -15.59 4.29
C LEU A 76 14.52 -14.30 3.45
N CYS A 77 15.30 -14.16 2.37
CA CYS A 77 15.25 -12.95 1.54
C CYS A 77 13.95 -12.78 0.77
N GLY A 78 13.37 -13.90 0.30
CA GLY A 78 12.03 -13.90 -0.29
C GLY A 78 10.98 -13.39 0.70
N LEU A 79 11.12 -13.75 1.98
CA LEU A 79 10.20 -13.35 3.03
C LEU A 79 10.24 -11.83 3.28
N ILE A 80 11.43 -11.21 3.20
CA ILE A 80 11.61 -9.77 3.38
C ILE A 80 10.91 -8.97 2.26
N GLY A 81 11.02 -9.42 1.02
CA GLY A 81 10.33 -8.75 -0.10
C GLY A 81 8.81 -8.94 -0.04
N VAL A 82 8.34 -10.15 0.29
CA VAL A 82 6.91 -10.49 0.30
C VAL A 82 6.18 -9.89 1.51
N PHE A 83 6.78 -9.91 2.70
CA PHE A 83 6.12 -9.48 3.94
C PHE A 83 6.62 -8.15 4.50
N GLY A 84 7.76 -7.64 4.03
CA GLY A 84 8.29 -6.34 4.44
C GLY A 84 8.02 -5.27 3.40
N VAL A 85 8.78 -5.30 2.30
CA VAL A 85 8.82 -4.20 1.32
C VAL A 85 7.55 -4.14 0.46
N GLY A 86 7.01 -5.28 0.04
CA GLY A 86 5.76 -5.36 -0.75
C GLY A 86 4.59 -4.66 -0.07
N PRO A 87 4.21 -5.04 1.16
CA PRO A 87 3.10 -4.43 1.89
C PRO A 87 3.30 -2.94 2.15
N LEU A 88 4.55 -2.51 2.37
CA LEU A 88 4.90 -1.13 2.63
C LEU A 88 4.67 -0.26 1.39
N VAL A 89 5.15 -0.70 0.23
CA VAL A 89 4.93 0.00 -1.05
C VAL A 89 3.45 -0.01 -1.44
N ALA A 90 2.74 -1.12 -1.21
CA ALA A 90 1.30 -1.22 -1.43
C ALA A 90 0.50 -0.23 -0.56
N GLY A 91 0.81 -0.15 0.73
CA GLY A 91 0.17 0.80 1.66
C GLY A 91 0.39 2.26 1.26
N VAL A 92 1.61 2.61 0.86
CA VAL A 92 1.94 3.95 0.36
C VAL A 92 1.21 4.26 -0.95
N ALA A 93 1.13 3.31 -1.89
CA ALA A 93 0.43 3.47 -3.16
C ALA A 93 -1.07 3.71 -2.96
N ILE A 94 -1.70 2.93 -2.07
CA ILE A 94 -3.12 3.09 -1.71
C ILE A 94 -3.36 4.48 -1.10
N PHE A 95 -2.52 4.89 -0.14
CA PHE A 95 -2.66 6.17 0.53
C PHE A 95 -2.42 7.36 -0.43
N ALA A 96 -1.40 7.28 -1.28
CA ALA A 96 -1.12 8.29 -2.30
C ALA A 96 -2.28 8.45 -3.28
N TYR A 97 -2.88 7.34 -3.72
CA TYR A 97 -4.08 7.39 -4.56
C TYR A 97 -5.27 8.03 -3.83
N ALA A 98 -5.49 7.69 -2.56
CA ALA A 98 -6.54 8.31 -1.75
C ALA A 98 -6.34 9.83 -1.61
N CYS A 99 -5.11 10.28 -1.38
CA CYS A 99 -4.77 11.71 -1.34
C CYS A 99 -4.96 12.40 -2.69
N TYR A 100 -4.55 11.76 -3.78
CA TYR A 100 -4.78 12.27 -5.14
C TYR A 100 -6.28 12.42 -5.42
N TRP A 101 -7.07 11.41 -5.05
CA TRP A 101 -8.53 11.46 -5.18
C TRP A 101 -9.14 12.60 -4.34
N ALA A 102 -8.71 12.77 -3.09
CA ALA A 102 -9.14 13.90 -2.25
C ALA A 102 -8.72 15.28 -2.82
N SER A 103 -7.59 15.36 -3.51
CA SER A 103 -7.16 16.61 -4.16
C SER A 103 -8.08 17.00 -5.31
N GLN A 104 -8.58 16.03 -6.08
CA GLN A 104 -9.59 16.28 -7.12
C GLN A 104 -10.90 16.83 -6.53
N ALA A 105 -11.28 16.41 -5.30
CA ALA A 105 -12.41 16.99 -4.57
C ALA A 105 -12.26 18.50 -4.37
N ARG A 106 -11.04 18.95 -4.06
CA ARG A 106 -10.75 20.36 -3.77
C ARG A 106 -10.62 21.22 -5.02
N SER A 107 -10.26 20.62 -6.15
CA SER A 107 -10.11 21.35 -7.43
C SER A 107 -11.43 21.53 -8.18
N GLY A 108 -12.47 20.75 -7.83
CA GLY A 108 -13.79 20.81 -8.44
C GLY A 108 -14.88 21.49 -7.61
N ALA A 109 -14.55 21.99 -6.42
CA ALA A 109 -15.41 22.81 -5.55
C ALA A 109 -15.07 24.28 -5.69
#